data_AF-A0A9Y2F104-F1
#
_entry.id   AF-A0A9Y2F104-F1
#
_cell.length_a   1.000
_cell.length_b   1.000
_cell.length_c   1.000
_cell.angle_alpha   90.00
_cell.angle_beta   90.00
_cell.angle_gamma   90.00
#
_symmetry.space_group_name_H-M   'P 1'
#
loop_
_entity.id
_entity.type
_entity.pdbx_description
1 polymer ?
#
loop_
_entity_poly.entity_id
_entity_poly.type
_entity_poly.pdbx_seq_one_letter_code
_entity_poly.pdbx_strand_id
1 'polypeptide(L)'
;MQFKSMALAAAGLLALSACSKNEAPVTTAPPVGPGAIAGTVAADRDGDGIIDGYYTTDGIYHAIQGPPCPPPPPPPPPRSGERG
;
A
#
# COMPACT_ATOMS: atom_id res chain seq x y z
N MET A 1 -32.67 -39.19 -16.50
CA MET A 1 -31.97 -37.89 -16.56
C MET A 1 -31.05 -37.63 -15.37
N GLN A 2 -31.33 -38.14 -14.16
CA GLN A 2 -30.56 -37.86 -12.94
C GLN A 2 -29.08 -38.31 -12.98
N PHE A 3 -28.75 -39.44 -13.61
CA PHE A 3 -27.36 -39.93 -13.70
C PHE A 3 -26.46 -39.04 -14.56
N LYS A 4 -27.01 -38.38 -15.59
CA LYS A 4 -26.24 -37.44 -16.43
C LYS A 4 -25.88 -36.18 -15.64
N SER A 5 -26.80 -35.70 -14.81
CA SER A 5 -26.60 -34.54 -13.94
C SER A 5 -25.53 -34.81 -12.88
N MET A 6 -25.53 -36.00 -12.28
CA MET A 6 -24.52 -36.38 -11.29
C MET A 6 -23.12 -36.51 -11.89
N ALA A 7 -23.01 -37.11 -13.08
CA ALA A 7 -21.73 -37.21 -13.79
C ALA A 7 -21.15 -35.83 -14.14
N LEU A 8 -22.02 -34.89 -14.56
CA LEU A 8 -21.60 -33.52 -14.89
C LEU A 8 -21.15 -32.74 -13.64
N ALA A 9 -21.85 -32.90 -12.53
CA ALA A 9 -21.49 -32.28 -11.25
C ALA A 9 -20.16 -32.81 -10.70
N ALA A 10 -19.92 -34.12 -10.77
CA ALA A 10 -18.67 -34.73 -10.34
C ALA A 10 -17.48 -34.25 -11.18
N ALA A 11 -17.64 -34.16 -12.50
CA ALA A 11 -16.61 -33.62 -13.40
C ALA A 11 -16.33 -32.13 -13.13
N GLY A 12 -17.36 -31.33 -12.86
CA GLY A 12 -17.21 -29.92 -12.52
C GLY A 12 -16.43 -29.69 -11.22
N LEU A 13 -16.71 -30.47 -10.18
CA LEU A 13 -16.01 -30.37 -8.90
C LEU A 13 -14.53 -30.78 -9.00
N LEU A 14 -14.21 -31.81 -9.79
CA LEU A 14 -12.82 -32.21 -10.04
C LEU A 14 -12.04 -31.14 -10.79
N ALA A 15 -12.65 -30.49 -11.79
CA ALA A 15 -12.04 -29.41 -12.54
C ALA A 15 -11.76 -28.16 -11.67
N LEU A 16 -12.65 -27.81 -10.74
CA LEU A 16 -12.41 -26.68 -9.82
C LEU A 16 -11.29 -26.97 -8.82
N SER A 17 -11.11 -28.23 -8.39
CA SER A 17 -10.05 -28.59 -7.44
C SER A 17 -8.63 -28.42 -8.01
N ALA A 18 -8.48 -28.44 -9.34
CA ALA A 18 -7.18 -28.31 -10.02
C ALA A 18 -6.60 -26.88 -9.94
N CYS A 19 -7.41 -25.87 -9.68
CA CYS A 19 -6.96 -24.47 -9.50
C CYS A 19 -6.72 -24.07 -8.03
N SER A 20 -6.98 -24.97 -7.07
CA SER A 20 -6.79 -24.68 -5.62
C SER A 20 -5.33 -24.80 -5.17
N LYS A 21 -4.37 -24.81 -6.10
CA LYS A 21 -2.96 -25.00 -5.77
C LYS A 21 -2.42 -23.73 -5.09
N ASN A 22 -2.49 -23.72 -3.77
CA ASN A 22 -2.07 -22.62 -2.90
C ASN A 22 -0.59 -22.76 -2.51
N GLU A 23 0.25 -23.16 -3.46
CA GLU A 23 1.70 -23.08 -3.29
C GLU A 23 2.10 -21.63 -3.58
N ALA A 24 2.44 -20.91 -2.50
CA ALA A 24 3.09 -19.62 -2.63
C ALA A 24 4.31 -19.82 -3.53
N PRO A 25 4.47 -19.05 -4.61
CA PRO A 25 5.67 -19.13 -5.43
C PRO A 25 6.87 -18.90 -4.52
N VAL A 26 7.76 -19.90 -4.44
CA VAL A 26 9.07 -19.80 -3.79
C VAL A 26 9.98 -18.92 -4.65
N THR A 27 9.60 -17.66 -4.79
CA THR A 27 10.44 -16.60 -5.32
C THR A 27 10.87 -15.73 -4.15
N THR A 28 12.11 -15.27 -4.20
CA THR A 28 12.57 -14.20 -3.32
C THR A 28 11.66 -12.99 -3.52
N ALA A 29 11.29 -12.33 -2.41
CA ALA A 29 10.51 -11.11 -2.48
C ALA A 29 11.23 -10.09 -3.39
N PRO A 30 10.53 -9.39 -4.28
CA PRO A 30 11.13 -8.36 -5.11
C PRO A 30 11.88 -7.33 -4.26
N PRO A 31 13.02 -6.78 -4.74
CA PRO A 31 13.70 -5.70 -4.05
C PRO A 31 12.73 -4.56 -3.77
N VAL A 32 12.72 -4.07 -2.53
CA VAL A 32 11.92 -2.90 -2.15
C VAL A 32 12.49 -1.67 -2.86
N GLY A 33 11.62 -0.92 -3.54
CA GLY A 33 12.00 0.32 -4.20
C GLY A 33 12.43 1.40 -3.21
N PRO A 34 13.09 2.48 -3.67
CA PRO A 34 13.45 3.62 -2.82
C PRO A 34 12.22 4.17 -2.08
N GLY A 35 12.32 4.28 -0.76
CA GLY A 35 11.23 4.74 0.11
C GLY A 35 10.23 3.67 0.55
N ALA A 36 10.30 2.44 0.03
CA ALA A 36 9.47 1.32 0.49
C ALA A 36 10.09 0.63 1.70
N ILE A 37 9.27 0.37 2.72
CA ILE A 37 9.68 -0.33 3.94
C ILE A 37 9.31 -1.81 3.79
N ALA A 38 10.29 -2.70 3.90
CA ALA A 38 10.07 -4.13 3.74
C ALA A 38 9.06 -4.68 4.77
N GLY A 39 8.13 -5.52 4.31
CA GLY A 39 7.09 -6.09 5.16
C GLY A 39 5.97 -5.11 5.53
N THR A 40 5.88 -3.95 4.86
CA THR A 40 4.77 -3.01 5.04
C THR A 40 3.88 -2.96 3.80
N VAL A 41 2.65 -2.50 3.99
CA VAL A 41 1.67 -2.30 2.92
C VAL A 41 1.33 -0.83 2.84
N ALA A 42 1.52 -0.21 1.67
CA ALA A 42 1.15 1.17 1.43
C ALA A 42 -0.36 1.37 1.65
N ALA A 43 -0.74 2.46 2.31
CA ALA A 43 -2.11 2.75 2.70
C ALA A 43 -2.53 4.14 2.22
N ASP A 44 -3.58 4.15 1.41
CA ASP A 44 -4.39 5.31 1.03
C ASP A 44 -5.74 5.13 1.75
N ARG A 45 -6.05 6.02 2.71
CA ARG A 45 -7.25 5.90 3.55
C ARG A 45 -8.39 6.79 3.08
N ASP A 46 -8.10 7.86 2.36
CA ASP A 46 -9.12 8.79 1.87
C ASP A 46 -9.50 8.53 0.40
N GLY A 47 -8.76 7.67 -0.30
CA GLY A 47 -9.04 7.19 -1.64
C GLY A 47 -8.67 8.20 -2.73
N ASP A 48 -7.78 9.14 -2.45
CA ASP A 48 -7.36 10.17 -3.40
C ASP A 48 -6.27 9.69 -4.38
N GLY A 49 -5.77 8.46 -4.21
CA GLY A 49 -4.70 7.87 -5.02
C GLY A 49 -3.29 8.25 -4.57
N ILE A 50 -3.15 8.97 -3.46
CA ILE A 50 -1.90 9.30 -2.78
C ILE A 50 -1.78 8.46 -1.51
N ILE A 51 -0.56 8.02 -1.23
CA ILE A 51 -0.31 7.21 -0.03
C ILE A 51 -0.20 8.12 1.20
N ASP A 52 -1.13 7.95 2.14
CA ASP A 52 -1.13 8.64 3.45
C ASP A 52 -0.22 7.99 4.48
N GLY A 53 0.05 6.69 4.31
CA GLY A 53 0.62 5.87 5.38
C GLY A 53 1.04 4.47 4.92
N TYR A 54 1.35 3.63 5.90
CA TYR A 54 1.57 2.20 5.67
C TYR A 54 1.10 1.37 6.88
N TYR A 55 0.73 0.12 6.61
CA TYR A 55 0.48 -0.89 7.62
C TYR A 55 1.73 -1.76 7.82
N THR A 56 2.05 -2.07 9.07
CA THR A 56 3.04 -3.08 9.45
C THR A 56 2.42 -4.48 9.46
N THR A 57 3.25 -5.53 9.59
CA THR A 57 2.80 -6.94 9.59
C THR A 57 1.87 -7.30 10.74
N ASP A 58 1.91 -6.55 11.84
CA ASP A 58 1.00 -6.64 12.98
C ASP A 58 -0.33 -5.89 12.75
N GLY A 59 -0.50 -5.24 11.59
CA GLY A 59 -1.70 -4.52 11.21
C GLY A 59 -1.81 -3.11 11.77
N ILE A 60 -0.75 -2.58 12.39
CA ILE A 60 -0.73 -1.21 12.93
C ILE A 60 -0.51 -0.21 11.79
N TYR A 61 -1.26 0.90 11.81
CA TYR A 61 -1.13 1.99 10.84
C TYR A 61 -0.10 3.03 11.29
N HIS A 62 0.75 3.44 10.35
CA HIS A 62 1.72 4.51 10.50
C HIS A 62 1.48 5.59 9.44
N ALA A 63 1.25 6.84 9.87
CA ALA A 63 1.11 7.96 8.96
C ALA A 63 2.48 8.36 8.38
N ILE A 64 2.52 8.65 7.07
CA ILE A 64 3.67 9.29 6.45
C ILE A 64 3.62 10.76 6.82
N GLN A 65 4.59 11.19 7.61
CA GLN A 65 4.75 12.61 7.94
C GLN A 65 5.79 13.19 6.99
N GLY A 66 5.35 14.12 6.13
CA GLY A 66 6.26 14.87 5.27
C GLY A 66 7.33 15.60 6.10
N PRO A 67 8.47 15.97 5.47
CA PRO A 67 9.48 16.77 6.16
C PRO A 67 8.83 18.02 6.78
N PRO A 68 9.26 18.44 7.99
CA PRO A 68 8.75 19.67 8.57
C PRO A 68 8.97 20.83 7.61
N CYS A 69 7.98 21.71 7.47
CA CYS A 69 8.10 22.91 6.66
C CYS A 69 9.36 23.70 7.10
N PRO A 70 10.14 24.25 6.16
CA PRO A 70 11.26 25.10 6.52
C PRO A 70 10.75 26.30 7.35
N PRO A 71 11.54 26.79 8.31
CA PRO A 71 11.16 27.94 9.11
C PRO A 71 10.91 29.17 8.20
N PRO A 72 9.96 30.04 8.56
CA PRO A 72 9.68 31.24 7.77
C PRO A 72 10.94 32.12 7.68
N PRO A 73 11.13 32.84 6.55
CA PRO A 73 12.25 33.75 6.42
C PRO A 73 12.20 34.83 7.51
N PRO A 74 13.36 35.31 7.99
CA PRO A 74 13.40 36.38 8.97
C PRO A 74 12.69 37.64 8.43
N PRO A 75 11.98 38.39 9.29
CA PRO A 75 11.35 39.64 8.87
C PRO A 75 12.39 40.60 8.30
N PRO A 76 12.04 41.38 7.27
CA PRO A 76 12.95 42.38 6.72
C PRO A 76 13.37 43.37 7.82
N PRO A 77 14.61 43.86 7.78
CA PRO A 77 15.08 44.85 8.75
C PRO A 77 14.16 46.09 8.70
N PRO A 78 13.90 46.73 9.86
CA PRO A 78 13.14 47.97 9.87
C PRO A 78 13.81 48.97 8.92
N ARG A 79 13.03 49.54 8.00
CA ARG A 79 13.48 50.67 7.17
C ARG A 79 13.70 51.85 8.11
N SER A 80 14.93 52.01 8.59
CA SER A 80 15.38 53.26 9.20
C SER A 80 15.33 54.31 8.09
N GLY A 81 14.21 55.02 8.00
CA GLY A 81 14.09 56.16 7.10
C GLY A 81 15.06 57.24 7.55
N GLU A 82 15.93 57.67 6.64
CA GLU A 82 16.55 58.99 6.69
C GLU A 82 15.43 60.03 6.59
N ARG A 83 14.84 60.38 7.75
CA ARG A 83 14.25 61.70 7.93
C ARG A 83 15.27 62.53 8.70
N GLY A 84 16.04 63.29 7.93
CA GLY A 84 16.99 64.31 8.37
C GLY A 84 17.37 65.14 7.17
#